data_AF-A0AAQ3JT42-F1
#
_entry.id   AF-A0AAQ3JT42-F1
#
_cell.length_a   1.000
_cell.length_b   1.000
_cell.length_c   1.000
_cell.angle_alpha   90.00
_cell.angle_beta   90.00
_cell.angle_gamma   90.00
#
_symmetry.space_group_name_H-M   'P 1'
#
loop_
_entity.id
_entity.type
_entity.pdbx_description
1 polymer ?
#
loop_
_entity_poly.entity_id
_entity_poly.type
_entity_poly.pdbx_seq_one_letter_code
_entity_poly.pdbx_strand_id
1 'polypeptide(L)'
;MARPVKIRNLNPSLSYRRSRCAAKETNSVQRKLRKLQSIIPGREDYAGDRSVEALLTRTAYYISLLELQVDVLKSLSHLHGL
;
A
#
# COMPACT_ATOMS: atom_id res chain seq x y z
N MET A 1 -60.10 16.60 2.39
CA MET A 1 -59.59 15.36 1.78
C MET A 1 -58.33 15.68 0.99
N ALA A 2 -57.14 15.37 1.53
CA ALA A 2 -55.85 15.71 0.92
C ALA A 2 -55.33 14.52 0.07
N ARG A 3 -54.90 14.78 -1.16
CA ARG A 3 -54.29 13.76 -2.05
C ARG A 3 -52.82 13.55 -1.69
N PRO A 4 -52.29 12.32 -1.69
CA PRO A 4 -50.88 12.09 -1.45
C PRO A 4 -50.06 12.49 -2.70
N VAL A 5 -48.99 13.25 -2.45
CA VAL A 5 -48.03 13.71 -3.46
C VAL A 5 -47.12 12.55 -3.84
N LYS A 6 -47.11 12.16 -5.13
CA LYS A 6 -46.13 11.24 -5.72
C LYS A 6 -44.77 11.94 -5.76
N ILE A 7 -43.88 11.63 -4.83
CA ILE A 7 -42.47 12.04 -4.88
C ILE A 7 -41.82 11.27 -6.04
N ARG A 8 -41.34 12.02 -7.04
CA ARG A 8 -40.65 11.45 -8.21
C ARG A 8 -39.29 10.90 -7.79
N ASN A 9 -38.95 9.74 -8.35
CA ASN A 9 -37.69 9.02 -8.20
C ASN A 9 -36.45 9.93 -8.20
N LEU A 10 -35.71 9.91 -7.10
CA LEU A 10 -34.36 10.44 -7.01
C LEU A 10 -33.40 9.46 -7.69
N ASN A 11 -32.72 9.91 -8.75
CA ASN A 11 -31.75 9.15 -9.53
C ASN A 11 -30.64 8.53 -8.64
N PRO A 12 -30.49 7.19 -8.57
CA PRO A 12 -29.49 6.53 -7.71
C PRO A 12 -28.06 6.50 -8.29
N SER A 13 -27.72 7.31 -9.30
CA SER A 13 -26.55 7.07 -10.16
C SER A 13 -25.23 7.70 -9.73
N LEU A 14 -25.24 8.72 -8.86
CA LEU A 14 -24.01 9.44 -8.47
C LEU A 14 -23.31 8.84 -7.22
N SER A 15 -24.08 8.39 -6.23
CA SER A 15 -23.52 7.75 -5.02
C SER A 15 -22.84 6.42 -5.38
N TYR A 16 -23.48 5.61 -6.22
CA TYR A 16 -22.97 4.30 -6.63
C TYR A 16 -21.71 4.40 -7.52
N ARG A 17 -21.56 5.46 -8.32
CA ARG A 17 -20.34 5.68 -9.12
C ARG A 17 -19.15 6.08 -8.24
N ARG A 18 -19.34 7.00 -7.28
CA ARG A 18 -18.27 7.41 -6.35
C ARG A 18 -17.76 6.24 -5.50
N SER A 19 -18.67 5.41 -4.99
CA SER A 19 -18.30 4.25 -4.17
C SER A 19 -17.47 3.21 -4.93
N ARG A 20 -17.73 3.01 -6.24
CA ARG A 20 -16.95 2.06 -7.06
C ARG A 20 -15.54 2.55 -7.38
N CYS A 21 -15.33 3.86 -7.58
CA CYS A 21 -13.99 4.40 -7.81
C CYS A 21 -13.12 4.28 -6.55
N ALA A 22 -13.65 4.66 -5.39
CA ALA A 22 -12.95 4.51 -4.11
C ALA A 22 -12.61 3.04 -3.79
N ALA A 23 -13.54 2.10 -4.05
CA ALA A 23 -13.29 0.67 -3.87
C ALA A 23 -12.22 0.10 -4.82
N LYS A 24 -12.05 0.69 -6.01
CA LYS A 24 -11.01 0.29 -6.97
C LYS A 24 -9.63 0.78 -6.53
N GLU A 25 -9.56 1.99 -5.98
CA GLU A 25 -8.33 2.57 -5.44
C GLU A 25 -7.83 1.81 -4.21
N THR A 26 -8.71 1.50 -3.25
CA THR A 26 -8.34 0.72 -2.05
C THR A 26 -7.83 -0.67 -2.39
N ASN A 27 -8.44 -1.35 -3.37
CA ASN A 27 -7.95 -2.63 -3.89
C ASN A 27 -6.54 -2.52 -4.49
N SER A 28 -6.24 -1.41 -5.19
CA SER A 28 -4.91 -1.18 -5.77
C SER A 28 -3.85 -0.96 -4.69
N VAL A 29 -4.18 -0.22 -3.63
CA VAL A 29 -3.27 0.06 -2.51
C VAL A 29 -3.00 -1.21 -1.72
N GLN A 30 -4.03 -1.99 -1.39
CA GLN A 30 -3.87 -3.26 -0.69
C GLN A 30 -3.03 -4.26 -1.50
N ARG A 31 -3.17 -4.29 -2.82
CA ARG A 31 -2.34 -5.13 -3.69
C ARG A 31 -0.87 -4.70 -3.65
N LYS A 32 -0.60 -3.39 -3.67
CA LYS A 32 0.76 -2.85 -3.52
C LYS A 32 1.35 -3.18 -2.14
N LEU A 33 0.58 -3.04 -1.06
CA LEU A 33 1.00 -3.39 0.29
C LEU A 33 1.32 -4.89 0.42
N ARG A 34 0.48 -5.77 -0.14
CA ARG A 34 0.77 -7.22 -0.17
C ARG A 34 2.04 -7.55 -0.95
N LYS A 35 2.27 -6.87 -2.08
CA LYS A 35 3.50 -7.03 -2.85
C LYS A 35 4.71 -6.56 -2.04
N LEU A 36 4.61 -5.42 -1.35
CA LEU A 36 5.67 -4.92 -0.49
C LEU A 36 6.00 -5.92 0.63
N GLN A 37 4.98 -6.46 1.31
CA GLN A 37 5.15 -7.50 2.34
C GLN A 37 5.85 -8.77 1.83
N SER A 38 5.72 -9.10 0.54
CA SER A 38 6.39 -10.27 -0.04
C SER A 38 7.87 -10.03 -0.37
N ILE A 39 8.29 -8.76 -0.46
CA ILE A 39 9.66 -8.37 -0.80
C ILE A 39 10.47 -8.11 0.47
N ILE A 40 9.87 -7.47 1.48
CA ILE A 40 10.60 -7.05 2.68
C ILE A 40 10.86 -8.25 3.61
N PRO A 41 12.13 -8.57 3.95
CA PRO A 41 12.48 -9.73 4.77
C PRO A 41 12.00 -9.64 6.22
N GLY A 42 11.77 -10.80 6.86
CA GLY A 42 11.52 -11.04 8.29
C GLY A 42 10.07 -10.85 8.77
N ARG A 43 9.14 -11.18 7.89
CA ARG A 43 7.68 -11.21 8.14
C ARG A 43 7.25 -12.04 9.36
N GLU A 44 8.13 -12.91 9.87
CA GLU A 44 7.85 -13.89 10.94
C GLU A 44 8.04 -13.30 12.35
N ASP A 45 8.86 -12.26 12.50
CA ASP A 45 9.28 -11.76 13.83
C ASP A 45 8.20 -10.92 14.55
N TYR A 46 7.18 -10.49 13.80
CA TYR A 46 6.08 -9.66 14.28
C TYR A 46 4.75 -10.32 13.93
N ALA A 47 4.49 -11.49 14.50
CA ALA A 47 3.20 -12.19 14.38
C ALA A 47 1.98 -11.35 14.82
N GLY A 48 2.19 -10.20 15.48
CA GLY A 48 1.15 -9.26 15.86
C GLY A 48 0.95 -8.07 14.92
N ASP A 49 1.95 -7.67 14.13
CA ASP A 49 1.96 -6.31 13.55
C ASP A 49 1.63 -6.31 12.07
N ARG A 50 0.34 -6.51 11.77
CA ARG A 50 -0.24 -6.23 10.44
C ARG A 50 -0.41 -4.73 10.18
N SER A 51 0.17 -3.87 11.02
CA SER A 51 0.14 -2.42 10.86
C SER A 51 0.84 -2.00 9.57
N VAL A 52 0.18 -1.13 8.81
CA VAL A 52 0.78 -0.50 7.62
C VAL A 52 2.00 0.33 8.02
N GLU A 53 1.97 0.97 9.19
CA GLU A 53 3.08 1.76 9.70
C GLU A 53 4.32 0.92 9.95
N ALA A 54 4.17 -0.23 10.63
CA ALA A 54 5.27 -1.15 10.86
C ALA A 54 5.91 -1.64 9.54
N LEU A 55 5.07 -1.96 8.54
CA LEU A 55 5.56 -2.33 7.21
C LEU A 55 6.35 -1.20 6.54
N LEU A 56 5.86 0.04 6.61
CA LEU A 56 6.54 1.19 6.00
C LEU A 56 7.85 1.52 6.71
N THR A 57 7.87 1.51 8.04
CA THR A 57 9.09 1.72 8.85
C THR A 57 10.14 0.67 8.53
N ARG A 58 9.75 -0.62 8.49
CA ARG A 58 10.64 -1.71 8.12
C ARG A 58 11.16 -1.57 6.69
N THR A 59 10.30 -1.14 5.77
CA THR A 59 10.68 -0.88 4.38
C THR A 59 11.78 0.19 4.33
N ALA A 60 11.63 1.27 5.09
CA ALA A 60 12.64 2.32 5.17
C ALA A 60 13.98 1.79 5.68
N TYR A 61 13.98 1.02 6.78
CA TYR A 61 15.19 0.36 7.29
C TYR A 61 15.85 -0.55 6.25
N TYR A 62 15.05 -1.34 5.53
CA TYR A 62 15.58 -2.25 4.52
C TYR A 62 16.20 -1.51 3.33
N ILE A 63 15.59 -0.39 2.89
CA ILE A 63 16.19 0.48 1.86
C ILE A 63 17.54 1.01 2.33
N SER A 64 17.63 1.58 3.54
CA SER A 64 18.89 2.09 4.07
C SER A 64 19.98 1.02 4.19
N LEU A 65 19.59 -0.20 4.58
CA LEU A 65 20.52 -1.33 4.62
C LEU A 65 21.05 -1.69 3.22
N LEU A 66 20.17 -1.75 2.22
CA LEU A 66 20.55 -2.05 0.84
C LEU A 66 21.47 -0.97 0.26
N GLU A 67 21.20 0.31 0.54
CA GLU A 67 22.06 1.42 0.12
C GLU A 67 23.47 1.26 0.70
N LEU A 68 23.57 0.99 2.00
CA LEU A 68 24.85 0.74 2.67
C LEU A 68 25.59 -0.45 2.07
N GLN A 69 24.89 -1.56 1.80
CA GLN A 69 25.49 -2.74 1.18
C GLN A 69 26.04 -2.43 -0.22
N VAL A 70 25.29 -1.68 -1.02
CA VAL A 70 25.73 -1.26 -2.36
C VAL A 70 26.98 -0.38 -2.27
N ASP A 71 27.05 0.54 -1.31
CA ASP A 71 28.21 1.43 -1.16
C ASP A 71 29.46 0.69 -0.69
N VAL A 72 29.31 -0.29 0.21
CA VAL A 72 30.39 -1.20 0.59
C VAL A 72 30.88 -1.99 -0.62
N LEU A 73 29.96 -2.56 -1.41
CA LEU A 73 30.31 -3.33 -2.61
C LEU A 73 31.05 -2.48 -3.65
N LYS A 74 30.60 -1.24 -3.89
CA LYS A 74 31.32 -0.30 -4.77
C LYS A 74 32.73 0.00 -4.26
N SER A 75 32.88 0.22 -2.95
CA SER A 75 34.18 0.48 -2.33
C SER A 75 35.14 -0.69 -2.49
N LEU A 76 34.64 -1.92 -2.31
CA LEU A 76 35.41 -3.13 -2.56
C LEU A 76 35.75 -3.31 -4.04
N SER A 77 34.82 -3.02 -4.95
CA SER A 77 35.06 -3.05 -6.40
C SER A 77 36.21 -2.12 -6.78
N HIS A 78 36.18 -0.87 -6.30
CA HIS A 78 37.24 0.10 -6.53
C HIS A 78 38.59 -0.36 -5.94
N LEU A 79 38.59 -0.96 -4.75
CA LEU A 79 39.81 -1.46 -4.10
C LEU A 79 40.43 -2.63 -4.88
N HIS A 80 39.61 -3.52 -5.43
CA HIS A 80 40.04 -4.72 -6.13
C HIS A 80 40.15 -4.54 -7.66
N GLY A 81 39.80 -3.37 -8.20
CA GLY A 81 39.87 -3.06 -9.63
C GLY A 81 38.85 -3.83 -10.48
N LEU A 82 37.70 -4.20 -9.89
CA LEU A 82 36.56 -4.84 -10.57
C LEU A 82 35.56 -3.79 -11.06
#